data_AF-A0A165YG38-F1
#
_entry.id   AF-A0A165YG38-F1
#
_cell.length_a   1.000
_cell.length_b   1.000
_cell.length_c   1.000
_cell.angle_alpha   90.00
_cell.angle_beta   90.00
_cell.angle_gamma   90.00
#
_symmetry.space_group_name_H-M   'P 1'
#
loop_
_entity.id
_entity.type
_entity.pdbx_description
1 polymer ?
#
loop_
_entity_poly.entity_id
_entity_poly.type
_entity_poly.pdbx_seq_one_letter_code
_entity_poly.pdbx_strand_id
1 'polypeptide(L)'
;MAAVAQVAYDLWDVAANGMANVGAVAGAAGAAAALHGGKFRGLRVPTSPLGLFMLGGLAAVSILIMVLSTPPVGVGGQRYYSTTHLSVHFKAESTVVAFPIPDEIAQDGGFGDMAMQGMTRKNPITMPSTISAADLKSLAKVMKHIHKSNAAAVGLADWDSVLKLTGVDTPFDFDNLGENLRQLAILCVNALAEQGRVSAAELFDLGRRHSVALWVACSCERLARRDEHLADEEIDRIGSRAASLVMKIQNESNEWLLRQSPRPQNGRQGYPDFWYGVTSGLVHELGKDKTWLRSLKSPCV
;
A
#
# COMPACT_ATOMS: atom_id res chain seq x y z
N MET A 1 -15.72 -0.19 0.04
CA MET A 1 -15.37 -0.10 -1.40
C MET A 1 -15.24 1.36 -1.86
N ALA A 2 -16.30 2.17 -1.77
CA ALA A 2 -16.24 3.60 -2.12
C ALA A 2 -15.15 4.39 -1.34
N ALA A 3 -15.01 4.14 -0.03
CA ALA A 3 -14.00 4.81 0.79
C ALA A 3 -12.54 4.47 0.44
N VAL A 4 -12.23 3.24 0.00
CA VAL A 4 -10.87 2.84 -0.40
C VAL A 4 -10.53 3.41 -1.78
N ALA A 5 -11.51 3.41 -2.70
CA ALA A 5 -11.36 4.06 -3.99
C ALA A 5 -11.21 5.59 -3.86
N GLN A 6 -11.89 6.19 -2.88
CA GLN A 6 -11.77 7.61 -2.54
C GLN A 6 -10.37 7.90 -1.98
N VAL A 7 -9.95 7.19 -0.93
CA VAL A 7 -8.59 7.34 -0.34
C VAL A 7 -7.48 7.13 -1.37
N ALA A 8 -7.64 6.15 -2.28
CA ALA A 8 -6.73 5.93 -3.39
C ALA A 8 -6.68 7.08 -4.40
N TYR A 9 -7.83 7.71 -4.65
CA TYR A 9 -7.97 8.88 -5.51
C TYR A 9 -7.33 10.12 -4.86
N ASP A 10 -7.52 10.31 -3.56
CA ASP A 10 -6.99 11.47 -2.84
C ASP A 10 -5.47 11.36 -2.60
N LEU A 11 -4.95 10.16 -2.34
CA LEU A 11 -3.49 9.90 -2.31
C LEU A 11 -2.84 10.17 -3.67
N TRP A 12 -3.53 9.85 -4.76
CA TRP A 12 -3.07 10.18 -6.09
C TRP A 12 -3.09 11.69 -6.36
N ASP A 13 -4.14 12.40 -5.96
CA ASP A 13 -4.24 13.86 -6.11
C ASP A 13 -3.15 14.59 -5.30
N VAL A 14 -2.88 14.13 -4.07
CA VAL A 14 -1.77 14.64 -3.24
C VAL A 14 -0.41 14.31 -3.84
N ALA A 15 -0.23 13.12 -4.42
CA ALA A 15 1.00 12.71 -5.08
C ALA A 15 1.24 13.42 -6.42
N ALA A 16 0.17 13.77 -7.14
CA ALA A 16 0.23 14.44 -8.42
C ALA A 16 0.43 15.96 -8.28
N ASN A 17 0.03 16.57 -7.17
CA ASN A 17 0.03 18.03 -7.04
C ASN A 17 1.25 18.59 -6.25
N GLY A 18 2.30 17.79 -6.02
CA GLY A 18 3.62 18.27 -5.56
C GLY A 18 3.67 19.08 -4.26
N MET A 19 2.57 19.19 -3.51
CA MET A 19 2.52 20.01 -2.30
C MET A 19 2.87 19.17 -1.07
N ALA A 20 4.11 19.34 -0.61
CA ALA A 20 4.55 18.99 0.74
C ALA A 20 3.72 19.78 1.77
N ASN A 21 2.52 19.32 2.09
CA ASN A 21 1.68 19.98 3.07
C ASN A 21 1.77 19.24 4.41
N VAL A 22 2.42 19.91 5.36
CA VAL A 22 2.56 19.57 6.78
C VAL A 22 1.20 19.18 7.41
N GLY A 23 0.08 19.58 6.80
CA GLY A 23 -1.28 19.18 7.17
C GLY A 23 -1.63 17.70 6.93
N ALA A 24 -1.09 17.04 5.90
CA ALA A 24 -1.31 15.60 5.67
C ALA A 24 -0.51 14.76 6.68
N VAL A 25 0.70 15.21 7.03
CA VAL A 25 1.52 14.62 8.09
C VAL A 25 0.93 14.92 9.47
N ALA A 26 0.38 16.11 9.72
CA ALA A 26 -0.33 16.45 10.95
C ALA A 26 -1.70 15.75 11.06
N GLY A 27 -2.37 15.48 9.94
CA GLY A 27 -3.60 14.70 9.86
C GLY A 27 -3.34 13.21 10.08
N ALA A 28 -2.28 12.65 9.49
CA ALA A 28 -1.83 11.29 9.73
C ALA A 28 -1.25 11.12 11.16
N ALA A 29 -0.49 12.09 11.67
CA ALA A 29 0.01 12.11 13.04
C ALA A 29 -1.10 12.38 14.07
N GLY A 30 -2.12 13.17 13.72
CA GLY A 30 -3.30 13.42 14.53
C GLY A 30 -4.25 12.22 14.57
N ALA A 31 -4.43 11.54 13.43
CA ALA A 31 -5.15 10.27 13.34
C ALA A 31 -4.40 9.15 14.07
N ALA A 32 -3.07 9.08 13.95
CA ALA A 32 -2.23 8.17 14.71
C ALA A 32 -2.27 8.51 16.22
N ALA A 33 -2.18 9.78 16.63
CA ALA A 33 -2.28 10.18 18.03
C ALA A 33 -3.67 9.91 18.65
N ALA A 34 -4.74 10.06 17.86
CA ALA A 34 -6.11 9.71 18.26
C ALA A 34 -6.33 8.19 18.33
N LEU A 35 -5.68 7.40 17.46
CA LEU A 35 -5.64 5.94 17.53
C LEU A 35 -4.76 5.41 18.67
N HIS A 36 -3.79 6.21 19.16
CA HIS A 36 -2.74 5.75 20.08
C HIS A 36 -2.85 6.23 21.54
N GLY A 37 -4.03 6.64 22.01
CA GLY A 37 -4.28 6.79 23.46
C GLY A 37 -3.28 7.69 24.20
N GLY A 38 -2.67 8.64 23.51
CA GLY A 38 -1.79 9.64 24.11
C GLY A 38 -2.64 10.56 24.96
N LYS A 39 -2.31 10.67 26.26
CA LYS A 39 -2.92 11.65 27.17
C LYS A 39 -2.58 13.07 26.73
N PHE A 40 -3.27 13.61 25.74
CA PHE A 40 -3.49 15.04 25.67
C PHE A 40 -4.48 15.41 26.79
N ARG A 41 -4.00 16.13 27.79
CA ARG A 41 -4.86 16.71 28.84
C ARG A 41 -5.93 17.57 28.16
N GLY A 42 -7.17 17.05 28.06
CA GLY A 42 -8.35 17.86 27.75
C GLY A 42 -9.29 17.34 26.66
N LEU A 43 -8.87 16.41 25.78
CA LEU A 43 -9.75 15.87 24.74
C LEU A 43 -10.11 14.40 24.99
N ARG A 44 -11.41 14.12 25.20
CA ARG A 44 -11.95 12.76 25.26
C ARG A 44 -12.07 12.22 23.83
N VAL A 45 -11.22 11.25 23.47
CA VAL A 45 -11.34 10.49 22.22
C VAL A 45 -12.34 9.34 22.42
N PRO A 46 -13.33 9.16 21.52
CA PRO A 46 -14.28 8.06 21.63
C PRO A 46 -13.61 6.73 21.26
N THR A 47 -13.70 5.74 22.15
CA THR A 47 -13.10 4.40 21.99
C THR A 47 -14.04 3.39 21.33
N SER A 48 -15.25 3.79 20.95
CA SER A 48 -16.20 2.89 20.31
C SER A 48 -15.91 2.75 18.80
N PRO A 49 -16.17 1.59 18.18
CA PRO A 49 -16.01 1.37 16.74
C PRO A 49 -16.76 2.40 15.89
N LEU A 50 -17.93 2.85 16.36
CA LEU A 50 -18.72 3.91 15.72
C LEU A 50 -18.04 5.30 15.80
N GLY A 51 -17.37 5.59 16.92
CA GLY A 51 -16.62 6.84 17.11
C GLY A 51 -15.36 6.92 16.26
N LEU A 52 -14.68 5.79 16.06
CA LEU A 52 -13.55 5.64 15.13
C LEU A 52 -14.00 5.79 13.67
N PHE A 53 -15.17 5.25 13.31
CA PHE A 53 -15.76 5.44 11.98
C PHE A 53 -16.13 6.91 11.70
N MET A 54 -16.66 7.63 12.69
CA MET A 54 -17.00 9.06 12.57
C MET A 54 -15.77 9.96 12.45
N LEU A 55 -14.66 9.61 13.12
CA LEU A 55 -13.37 10.32 13.01
C LEU A 55 -12.66 10.02 11.68
N GLY A 56 -12.72 8.78 11.18
CA GLY A 56 -12.34 8.45 9.81
C GLY A 56 -13.19 9.19 8.77
N GLY A 57 -14.46 9.45 9.10
CA GLY A 57 -15.38 10.29 8.35
C GLY A 57 -14.92 11.75 8.25
N LEU A 58 -14.30 12.33 9.29
CA LEU A 58 -13.80 13.71 9.25
C LEU A 58 -12.55 13.88 8.36
N ALA A 59 -11.66 12.88 8.32
CA ALA A 59 -10.57 12.86 7.34
C ALA A 59 -11.11 12.69 5.91
N ALA A 60 -12.14 11.85 5.72
CA ALA A 60 -12.87 11.71 4.47
C ALA A 60 -13.66 12.97 4.07
N VAL A 61 -14.09 13.82 5.03
CA VAL A 61 -14.79 15.08 4.78
C VAL A 61 -13.82 16.18 4.30
N SER A 62 -12.60 16.25 4.83
CA SER A 62 -11.56 17.17 4.31
C SER A 62 -11.15 16.80 2.87
N ILE A 63 -11.09 15.50 2.61
CA ILE A 63 -10.94 14.87 1.29
C ILE A 63 -12.13 15.20 0.36
N LEU A 64 -13.36 15.10 0.86
CA LEU A 64 -14.59 15.38 0.13
C LEU A 64 -14.72 16.87 -0.24
N ILE A 65 -14.29 17.78 0.65
CA ILE A 65 -14.24 19.23 0.39
C ILE A 65 -13.22 19.56 -0.70
N MET A 66 -12.14 18.77 -0.82
CA MET A 66 -11.13 18.88 -1.87
C MET A 66 -11.67 18.39 -3.23
N VAL A 67 -12.42 17.28 -3.23
CA VAL A 67 -13.13 16.73 -4.41
C VAL A 67 -14.26 17.65 -4.88
N LEU A 68 -15.00 18.28 -3.97
CA LEU A 68 -16.07 19.25 -4.26
C LEU A 68 -15.55 20.62 -4.74
N SER A 69 -14.23 20.86 -4.67
CA SER A 69 -13.61 22.08 -5.18
C SER A 69 -13.18 21.96 -6.66
N THR A 70 -13.41 20.81 -7.30
CA THR A 70 -13.27 20.64 -8.75
C THR A 70 -14.63 20.91 -9.44
N PRO A 71 -14.70 21.78 -10.47
CA PRO A 71 -15.98 22.16 -11.08
C PRO A 71 -16.64 20.96 -11.79
N PRO A 72 -17.98 20.91 -11.83
CA PRO A 72 -18.71 19.72 -12.29
C PRO A 72 -18.52 19.48 -13.79
N VAL A 73 -18.38 18.21 -14.16
CA VAL A 73 -18.39 17.77 -15.55
C VAL A 73 -19.84 17.76 -16.05
N GLY A 74 -20.16 18.68 -16.96
CA GLY A 74 -21.45 18.72 -17.64
C GLY A 74 -21.67 17.50 -18.54
N VAL A 75 -22.92 17.04 -18.61
CA VAL A 75 -23.38 15.92 -19.44
C VAL A 75 -23.18 16.26 -20.92
N GLY A 76 -22.13 15.71 -21.51
CA GLY A 76 -21.78 15.91 -22.91
C GLY A 76 -20.37 15.37 -23.15
N GLY A 77 -20.27 14.06 -23.34
CA GLY A 77 -19.01 13.33 -23.40
C GLY A 77 -18.05 13.90 -24.44
N GLN A 78 -17.13 14.75 -24.01
CA GLN A 78 -15.80 14.99 -24.56
C GLN A 78 -15.13 16.11 -23.76
N ARG A 79 -14.33 15.75 -22.76
CA ARG A 79 -13.07 16.42 -22.45
C ARG A 79 -12.08 15.37 -21.96
N TYR A 80 -11.25 14.88 -22.89
CA TYR A 80 -9.88 14.58 -22.54
C TYR A 80 -9.31 15.86 -21.93
N TYR A 81 -8.46 15.71 -20.92
CA TYR A 81 -7.64 16.79 -20.39
C TYR A 81 -7.33 17.83 -21.48
N SER A 82 -7.50 19.11 -21.18
CA SER A 82 -6.77 20.16 -21.89
C SER A 82 -5.29 20.05 -21.49
N THR A 83 -4.71 18.84 -21.60
CA THR A 83 -3.32 18.52 -21.35
C THR A 83 -2.49 19.37 -22.28
N THR A 84 -1.51 20.08 -21.73
CA THR A 84 -0.24 20.30 -22.41
C THR A 84 0.18 19.01 -23.13
N HIS A 85 0.73 19.12 -24.34
CA HIS A 85 1.17 17.97 -25.15
C HIS A 85 2.36 17.20 -24.53
N LEU A 86 2.61 17.32 -23.23
CA LEU A 86 3.80 16.82 -22.55
C LEU A 86 3.52 15.44 -21.94
N SER A 87 4.40 14.51 -22.29
CA SER A 87 4.36 13.15 -21.77
C SER A 87 5.77 12.67 -21.44
N VAL A 88 5.92 11.96 -20.33
CA VAL A 88 7.17 11.26 -20.01
C VAL A 88 7.19 9.93 -20.72
N HIS A 89 8.23 9.70 -21.50
CA HIS A 89 8.48 8.47 -22.23
C HIS A 89 9.45 7.57 -21.46
N PHE A 90 9.00 6.36 -21.15
CA PHE A 90 9.82 5.31 -20.56
C PHE A 90 10.03 4.20 -21.58
N LYS A 91 11.25 3.67 -21.63
CA LYS A 91 11.62 2.54 -22.46
C LYS A 91 11.96 1.35 -21.57
N ALA A 92 11.22 0.27 -21.73
CA ALA A 92 11.57 -1.04 -21.20
C ALA A 92 11.68 -2.00 -22.37
N GLU A 93 12.79 -2.74 -22.45
CA GLU A 93 13.09 -3.62 -23.59
C GLU A 93 13.04 -2.85 -24.93
N SER A 94 12.27 -3.33 -25.91
CA SER A 94 12.00 -2.68 -27.19
C SER A 94 10.76 -1.78 -27.18
N THR A 95 10.08 -1.63 -26.04
CA THR A 95 8.80 -0.92 -25.95
C THR A 95 8.99 0.45 -25.32
N VAL A 96 8.36 1.48 -25.89
CA VAL A 96 8.29 2.83 -25.31
C VAL A 96 6.84 3.12 -24.91
N VAL A 97 6.64 3.49 -23.65
CA VAL A 97 5.35 3.86 -23.06
C VAL A 97 5.39 5.34 -22.67
N ALA A 98 4.31 6.07 -22.92
CA ALA A 98 4.19 7.48 -22.58
C ALA A 98 3.15 7.67 -21.48
N PHE A 99 3.46 8.46 -20.47
CA PHE A 99 2.52 8.87 -19.42
C PHE A 99 2.30 10.38 -19.51
N PRO A 100 1.05 10.85 -19.53
CA PRO A 100 0.75 12.28 -19.56
C PRO A 100 1.20 12.94 -18.26
N ILE A 101 1.75 14.15 -18.35
CA ILE A 101 2.10 14.96 -17.18
C ILE A 101 0.95 15.96 -16.95
N PRO A 102 0.46 16.12 -15.71
CA PRO A 102 -0.45 17.22 -15.36
C PRO A 102 0.19 18.58 -15.65
N ASP A 103 -0.60 19.54 -16.13
CA ASP A 103 -0.11 20.86 -16.56
C ASP A 103 0.60 21.63 -15.45
N GLU A 104 0.14 21.46 -14.21
CA GLU A 104 0.70 22.11 -13.02
C GLU A 104 2.15 21.67 -12.79
N ILE A 105 2.41 20.36 -12.86
CA ILE A 105 3.77 19.81 -12.77
C ILE A 105 4.63 20.26 -13.95
N ALA A 106 4.06 20.29 -15.16
CA ALA A 106 4.77 20.68 -16.36
C ALA A 106 5.26 22.13 -16.32
N GLN A 107 4.49 23.03 -15.69
CA GLN A 107 4.83 24.46 -15.58
C GLN A 107 5.86 24.73 -14.47
N ASP A 108 5.76 24.05 -13.33
CA ASP A 108 6.62 24.32 -12.16
C ASP A 108 7.93 23.52 -12.16
N GLY A 109 7.95 22.31 -12.75
CA GLY A 109 9.08 21.38 -12.63
C GLY A 109 10.21 21.54 -13.66
N GLY A 110 10.21 22.60 -14.48
CA GLY A 110 11.28 22.82 -15.46
C GLY A 110 11.22 21.91 -16.69
N PHE A 111 10.08 21.26 -16.97
CA PHE A 111 9.87 20.34 -18.11
C PHE A 111 9.82 21.03 -19.48
N GLY A 112 10.17 22.32 -19.57
CA GLY A 112 10.30 23.04 -20.82
C GLY A 112 11.56 22.68 -21.63
N ASP A 113 12.55 22.04 -20.99
CA ASP A 113 13.76 21.60 -21.68
C ASP A 113 13.58 20.24 -22.35
N MET A 114 13.30 20.27 -23.66
CA MET A 114 13.18 19.07 -24.51
C MET A 114 14.46 18.22 -24.56
N ALA A 115 15.61 18.72 -24.09
CA ALA A 115 16.84 17.95 -23.96
C ALA A 115 16.82 16.98 -22.77
N MET A 116 15.93 17.19 -21.79
CA MET A 116 15.80 16.33 -20.62
C MET A 116 15.37 14.91 -21.02
N GLN A 117 16.03 13.91 -20.42
CA GLN A 117 15.68 12.51 -20.65
C GLN A 117 14.23 12.25 -20.23
N GLY A 118 13.49 11.54 -21.08
CA GLY A 118 12.07 11.22 -20.88
C GLY A 118 11.12 12.15 -21.63
N MET A 119 11.53 13.36 -22.03
CA MET A 119 10.59 14.33 -22.62
C MET A 119 10.24 14.04 -24.08
N THR A 120 11.00 13.19 -24.76
CA THR A 120 10.72 12.82 -26.15
C THR A 120 10.83 11.32 -26.37
N ARG A 121 10.08 10.79 -27.34
CA ARG A 121 10.15 9.38 -27.75
C ARG A 121 11.56 8.95 -28.20
N LYS A 122 12.37 9.88 -28.72
CA LYS A 122 13.75 9.62 -29.18
C LYS A 122 14.76 9.59 -28.02
N ASN A 123 14.43 10.22 -26.89
CA ASN A 123 15.26 10.26 -25.69
C ASN A 123 14.45 9.78 -24.46
N PRO A 124 13.98 8.52 -24.43
CA PRO A 124 13.18 8.03 -23.30
C PRO A 124 14.06 7.72 -22.08
N ILE A 125 13.44 7.67 -20.91
CA ILE A 125 14.06 7.12 -19.70
C ILE A 125 14.16 5.61 -19.89
N THR A 126 15.39 5.10 -19.93
CA THR A 126 15.62 3.66 -20.11
C THR A 126 15.54 2.96 -18.77
N MET A 127 14.59 2.04 -18.64
CA MET A 127 14.37 1.22 -17.46
C MET A 127 15.44 0.13 -17.35
N PRO A 128 15.79 -0.30 -16.12
CA PRO A 128 16.70 -1.42 -15.94
C PRO A 128 16.08 -2.71 -16.50
N SER A 129 16.92 -3.68 -16.84
CA SER A 129 16.50 -4.97 -17.43
C SER A 129 15.58 -5.80 -16.53
N THR A 130 15.53 -5.49 -15.24
CA THR A 130 14.59 -6.09 -14.30
C THR A 130 13.16 -5.65 -14.56
N ILE A 131 12.93 -4.47 -15.15
CA ILE A 131 11.62 -3.94 -15.51
C ILE A 131 11.27 -4.28 -16.96
N SER A 132 10.16 -4.98 -17.14
CA SER A 132 9.65 -5.41 -18.43
C SER A 132 8.67 -4.39 -19.03
N ALA A 133 8.37 -4.54 -20.32
CA ALA A 133 7.30 -3.77 -20.95
C ALA A 133 5.91 -4.06 -20.35
N ALA A 134 5.71 -5.26 -19.79
CA ALA A 134 4.46 -5.61 -19.10
C ALA A 134 4.29 -4.80 -17.81
N ASP A 135 5.37 -4.55 -17.07
CA ASP A 135 5.33 -3.78 -15.82
C ASP A 135 4.85 -2.33 -16.07
N LEU A 136 5.37 -1.69 -17.12
CA LEU A 136 4.94 -0.35 -17.52
C LEU A 136 3.48 -0.31 -18.00
N LYS A 137 3.00 -1.37 -18.67
CA LYS A 137 1.59 -1.48 -19.08
C LYS A 137 0.67 -1.66 -17.86
N SER A 138 1.09 -2.43 -16.87
CA SER A 138 0.38 -2.59 -15.60
C SER A 138 0.23 -1.25 -14.90
N LEU A 139 1.28 -0.43 -14.83
CA LEU A 139 1.20 0.93 -14.29
C LEU A 139 0.18 1.77 -15.07
N ALA A 140 0.24 1.81 -16.39
CA ALA A 140 -0.72 2.58 -17.21
C ALA A 140 -2.18 2.11 -16.99
N LYS A 141 -2.39 0.80 -16.81
CA LYS A 141 -3.70 0.22 -16.48
C LYS A 141 -4.16 0.65 -15.09
N VAL A 142 -3.30 0.56 -14.08
CA VAL A 142 -3.57 1.02 -12.70
C VAL A 142 -3.97 2.49 -12.71
N MET A 143 -3.18 3.34 -13.37
CA MET A 143 -3.45 4.77 -13.53
C MET A 143 -4.84 5.05 -14.13
N LYS A 144 -5.19 4.36 -15.20
CA LYS A 144 -6.51 4.46 -15.84
C LYS A 144 -7.66 4.07 -14.90
N HIS A 145 -7.45 3.08 -14.03
CA HIS A 145 -8.47 2.59 -13.11
C HIS A 145 -8.62 3.47 -11.86
N ILE A 146 -7.53 4.04 -11.34
CA ILE A 146 -7.55 5.01 -10.24
C ILE A 146 -8.32 6.26 -10.66
N HIS A 147 -8.07 6.78 -11.86
CA HIS A 147 -8.77 7.94 -12.40
C HIS A 147 -10.30 7.71 -12.51
N LYS A 148 -10.72 6.46 -12.68
CA LYS A 148 -12.15 6.07 -12.71
C LYS A 148 -12.69 5.67 -11.33
N SER A 149 -11.95 5.94 -10.26
CA SER A 149 -12.27 5.53 -8.89
C SER A 149 -12.57 4.04 -8.76
N ASN A 150 -11.89 3.20 -9.54
CA ASN A 150 -12.10 1.76 -9.61
C ASN A 150 -10.80 0.97 -9.48
N ALA A 151 -10.00 1.33 -8.48
CA ALA A 151 -8.74 0.64 -8.15
C ALA A 151 -8.95 -0.85 -7.79
N ALA A 152 -10.13 -1.21 -7.24
CA ALA A 152 -10.45 -2.60 -6.89
C ALA A 152 -10.60 -3.55 -8.09
N ALA A 153 -10.81 -3.02 -9.30
CA ALA A 153 -10.84 -3.81 -10.54
C ALA A 153 -9.45 -4.21 -11.03
N VAL A 154 -8.39 -3.60 -10.48
CA VAL A 154 -7.00 -3.93 -10.80
C VAL A 154 -6.62 -5.22 -10.09
N GLY A 155 -5.98 -6.14 -10.83
CA GLY A 155 -5.59 -7.45 -10.30
C GLY A 155 -4.28 -7.39 -9.51
N LEU A 156 -4.02 -8.45 -8.74
CA LEU A 156 -2.79 -8.57 -7.95
C LEU A 156 -1.52 -8.47 -8.80
N ALA A 157 -1.49 -9.11 -9.98
CA ALA A 157 -0.35 -9.07 -10.89
C ALA A 157 -0.03 -7.65 -11.38
N ASP A 158 -1.04 -6.80 -11.56
CA ASP A 158 -0.83 -5.41 -11.96
C ASP A 158 -0.22 -4.62 -10.78
N TRP A 159 -0.70 -4.83 -9.55
CA TRP A 159 -0.14 -4.19 -8.35
C TRP A 159 1.27 -4.67 -8.00
N ASP A 160 1.55 -5.96 -8.21
CA ASP A 160 2.89 -6.54 -8.09
C ASP A 160 3.88 -5.84 -9.04
N SER A 161 3.45 -5.63 -10.29
CA SER A 161 4.22 -4.85 -11.28
C SER A 161 4.45 -3.40 -10.82
N VAL A 162 3.46 -2.75 -10.23
CA VAL A 162 3.59 -1.38 -9.69
C VAL A 162 4.59 -1.35 -8.54
N LEU A 163 4.49 -2.26 -7.57
CA LEU A 163 5.44 -2.34 -6.46
C LEU A 163 6.88 -2.60 -6.92
N LYS A 164 7.04 -3.39 -7.98
CA LYS A 164 8.34 -3.61 -8.60
C LYS A 164 8.96 -2.32 -9.14
N LEU A 165 8.14 -1.45 -9.74
CA LEU A 165 8.58 -0.15 -10.26
C LEU A 165 9.02 0.81 -9.14
N THR A 166 8.41 0.74 -7.95
CA THR A 166 8.77 1.62 -6.82
C THR A 166 10.09 1.25 -6.16
N GLY A 167 10.60 0.04 -6.41
CA GLY A 167 11.94 -0.38 -5.98
C GLY A 167 13.07 0.07 -6.89
N VAL A 168 12.78 0.74 -8.00
CA VAL A 168 13.79 1.22 -8.94
C VAL A 168 14.20 2.63 -8.55
N ASP A 169 15.48 2.80 -8.23
CA ASP A 169 16.11 4.13 -8.13
C ASP A 169 16.15 4.74 -9.54
N THR A 170 15.10 5.48 -9.89
CA THR A 170 15.08 6.29 -11.11
C THR A 170 15.42 7.73 -10.77
N PRO A 171 16.08 8.47 -11.67
CA PRO A 171 16.30 9.91 -11.50
C PRO A 171 14.99 10.73 -11.56
N PHE A 172 13.84 10.07 -11.65
CA PHE A 172 12.50 10.62 -11.86
C PHE A 172 11.59 10.37 -10.66
N ASP A 173 12.15 10.40 -9.45
CA ASP A 173 11.34 10.40 -8.23
C ASP A 173 10.75 11.80 -8.00
N PHE A 174 9.74 12.13 -8.81
CA PHE A 174 8.96 13.36 -8.67
C PHE A 174 8.32 13.40 -7.29
N ASP A 175 8.79 14.26 -6.38
CA ASP A 175 8.13 14.53 -5.11
C ASP A 175 7.67 13.29 -4.33
N ASN A 176 8.50 12.23 -4.30
CA ASN A 176 8.21 10.94 -3.68
C ASN A 176 7.12 10.11 -4.41
N LEU A 177 6.94 10.28 -5.72
CA LEU A 177 6.00 9.50 -6.54
C LEU A 177 6.21 8.00 -6.35
N GLY A 178 7.47 7.54 -6.25
CA GLY A 178 7.77 6.13 -6.01
C GLY A 178 7.15 5.64 -4.69
N GLU A 179 7.32 6.43 -3.62
CA GLU A 179 6.78 6.11 -2.30
C GLU A 179 5.24 6.22 -2.26
N ASN A 180 4.67 7.24 -2.91
CA ASN A 180 3.22 7.41 -3.00
C ASN A 180 2.56 6.24 -3.76
N LEU A 181 3.14 5.82 -4.90
CA LEU A 181 2.69 4.64 -5.63
C LEU A 181 2.83 3.37 -4.80
N ARG A 182 3.89 3.26 -4.00
CA ARG A 182 4.11 2.13 -3.10
C ARG A 182 3.02 2.06 -2.03
N GLN A 183 2.73 3.16 -1.36
CA GLN A 183 1.68 3.25 -0.34
C GLN A 183 0.31 2.93 -0.93
N LEU A 184 0.00 3.47 -2.10
CA LEU A 184 -1.24 3.20 -2.81
C LEU A 184 -1.39 1.71 -3.16
N ALA A 185 -0.33 1.09 -3.69
CA ALA A 185 -0.32 -0.33 -3.99
C ALA A 185 -0.48 -1.17 -2.72
N ILE A 186 0.16 -0.77 -1.61
CA ILE A 186 0.02 -1.46 -0.33
C ILE A 186 -1.44 -1.44 0.14
N LEU A 187 -2.09 -0.27 0.11
CA LEU A 187 -3.49 -0.10 0.50
C LEU A 187 -4.44 -0.92 -0.38
N CYS A 188 -4.21 -0.92 -1.70
CA CYS A 188 -5.07 -1.64 -2.63
C CYS A 188 -4.91 -3.16 -2.50
N VAL A 189 -3.68 -3.67 -2.34
CA VAL A 189 -3.43 -5.10 -2.11
C VAL A 189 -4.00 -5.55 -0.76
N ASN A 190 -3.91 -4.73 0.30
CA ASN A 190 -4.61 -5.00 1.56
C ASN A 190 -6.12 -5.14 1.36
N ALA A 191 -6.74 -4.23 0.59
CA ALA A 191 -8.16 -4.32 0.28
C ALA A 191 -8.52 -5.59 -0.51
N LEU A 192 -7.65 -6.06 -1.40
CA LEU A 192 -7.82 -7.35 -2.08
C LEU A 192 -7.71 -8.54 -1.12
N ALA A 193 -6.75 -8.49 -0.18
CA ALA A 193 -6.58 -9.51 0.84
C ALA A 193 -7.79 -9.61 1.79
N GLU A 194 -8.34 -8.47 2.24
CA GLU A 194 -9.57 -8.42 3.05
C GLU A 194 -10.81 -8.97 2.30
N GLN A 195 -10.80 -8.93 0.97
CA GLN A 195 -11.84 -9.54 0.13
C GLN A 195 -11.62 -11.05 -0.11
N GLY A 196 -10.57 -11.64 0.47
CA GLY A 196 -10.19 -13.03 0.21
C GLY A 196 -9.66 -13.27 -1.20
N ARG A 197 -9.30 -12.21 -1.94
CA ARG A 197 -8.75 -12.30 -3.30
C ARG A 197 -7.24 -12.55 -3.33
N VAL A 198 -6.59 -12.45 -2.16
CA VAL A 198 -5.17 -12.74 -1.96
C VAL A 198 -5.09 -13.61 -0.71
N SER A 199 -4.51 -14.80 -0.84
CA SER A 199 -4.34 -15.71 0.30
C SER A 199 -3.25 -15.20 1.25
N ALA A 200 -3.25 -15.64 2.51
CA ALA A 200 -2.19 -15.26 3.46
C ALA A 200 -0.80 -15.70 2.97
N ALA A 201 -0.66 -16.91 2.41
CA ALA A 201 0.61 -17.35 1.85
C ALA A 201 1.08 -16.51 0.66
N GLU A 202 0.15 -16.05 -0.19
CA GLU A 202 0.46 -15.16 -1.32
C GLU A 202 0.84 -13.74 -0.88
N LEU A 203 0.15 -13.20 0.12
CA LEU A 203 0.48 -11.91 0.72
C LEU A 203 1.84 -11.97 1.45
N PHE A 204 2.17 -13.10 2.08
CA PHE A 204 3.49 -13.34 2.69
C PHE A 204 4.61 -13.27 1.64
N ASP A 205 4.46 -14.00 0.53
CA ASP A 205 5.43 -13.99 -0.57
C ASP A 205 5.60 -12.59 -1.17
N LEU A 206 4.50 -11.90 -1.47
CA LEU A 206 4.53 -10.50 -1.92
C LEU A 206 5.25 -9.58 -0.92
N GLY A 207 4.96 -9.76 0.37
CA GLY A 207 5.62 -9.03 1.45
C GLY A 207 7.12 -9.21 1.44
N ARG A 208 7.61 -10.42 1.18
CA ARG A 208 9.05 -10.70 1.07
C ARG A 208 9.66 -10.07 -0.18
N ARG A 209 9.04 -10.30 -1.34
CA ARG A 209 9.54 -9.78 -2.64
C ARG A 209 9.66 -8.27 -2.66
N HIS A 210 8.70 -7.57 -2.05
CA HIS A 210 8.64 -6.10 -2.02
C HIS A 210 9.06 -5.49 -0.70
N SER A 211 9.59 -6.30 0.23
CA SER A 211 10.02 -5.88 1.57
C SER A 211 8.94 -5.11 2.36
N VAL A 212 7.67 -5.50 2.23
CA VAL A 212 6.55 -4.92 3.00
C VAL A 212 6.38 -5.73 4.29
N ALA A 213 7.00 -5.24 5.37
CA ALA A 213 7.12 -6.02 6.60
C ALA A 213 5.76 -6.34 7.25
N LEU A 214 4.80 -5.41 7.15
CA LEU A 214 3.43 -5.60 7.63
C LEU A 214 2.78 -6.84 7.01
N TRP A 215 2.97 -7.06 5.70
CA TRP A 215 2.40 -8.20 4.98
C TRP A 215 3.00 -9.52 5.43
N VAL A 216 4.32 -9.58 5.55
CA VAL A 216 5.04 -10.76 6.06
C VAL A 216 4.51 -11.13 7.44
N ALA A 217 4.43 -10.14 8.33
CA ALA A 217 4.10 -10.39 9.71
C ALA A 217 2.62 -10.75 9.92
N CYS A 218 1.69 -10.03 9.27
CA CYS A 218 0.26 -10.35 9.33
C CYS A 218 -0.10 -11.65 8.65
N SER A 219 0.58 -11.99 7.56
CA SER A 219 0.35 -13.27 6.91
C SER A 219 0.85 -14.42 7.78
N CYS A 220 2.01 -14.27 8.42
CA CYS A 220 2.51 -15.23 9.40
C CYS A 220 1.51 -15.43 10.54
N GLU A 221 0.90 -14.34 11.05
CA GLU A 221 -0.17 -14.41 12.05
C GLU A 221 -1.38 -15.20 11.58
N ARG A 222 -1.91 -14.85 10.42
CA ARG A 222 -3.08 -15.52 9.85
C ARG A 222 -2.82 -17.01 9.65
N LEU A 223 -1.63 -17.38 9.17
CA LEU A 223 -1.24 -18.77 8.96
C LEU A 223 -1.04 -19.53 10.28
N ALA A 224 -0.39 -18.94 11.27
CA ALA A 224 -0.09 -19.61 12.53
C ALA A 224 -1.28 -19.72 13.49
N ARG A 225 -2.25 -18.80 13.41
CA ARG A 225 -3.43 -18.79 14.29
C ARG A 225 -4.52 -19.77 13.88
N ARG A 226 -4.50 -20.27 12.65
CA ARG A 226 -5.53 -21.17 12.14
C ARG A 226 -5.43 -22.57 12.77
N ASP A 227 -6.52 -23.32 12.72
CA ASP A 227 -6.55 -24.68 13.25
C ASP A 227 -5.93 -25.68 12.27
N GLU A 228 -5.96 -25.38 10.97
CA GLU A 228 -5.43 -26.22 9.90
C GLU A 228 -3.89 -26.16 9.81
N HIS A 229 -3.28 -27.30 9.48
CA HIS A 229 -1.86 -27.37 9.11
C HIS A 229 -1.60 -26.65 7.79
N LEU A 230 -0.36 -26.19 7.58
CA LEU A 230 0.10 -25.65 6.30
C LEU A 230 -0.07 -26.67 5.17
N ALA A 231 -0.69 -26.25 4.06
CA ALA A 231 -0.73 -27.05 2.84
C ALA A 231 0.64 -27.02 2.13
N ASP A 232 0.95 -28.05 1.34
CA ASP A 232 2.23 -28.15 0.65
C ASP A 232 2.47 -26.95 -0.28
N GLU A 233 1.44 -26.46 -0.97
CA GLU A 233 1.55 -25.28 -1.85
C GLU A 233 1.85 -23.99 -1.07
N GLU A 234 1.38 -23.90 0.18
CA GLU A 234 1.69 -22.77 1.06
C GLU A 234 3.12 -22.86 1.57
N ILE A 235 3.59 -24.06 1.93
CA ILE A 235 4.97 -24.33 2.37
C ILE A 235 5.95 -23.95 1.24
N ASP A 236 5.66 -24.37 0.02
CA ASP A 236 6.46 -24.04 -1.16
C ASP A 236 6.51 -22.54 -1.40
N ARG A 237 5.36 -21.86 -1.25
CA ARG A 237 5.25 -20.41 -1.49
C ARG A 237 5.98 -19.59 -0.44
N ILE A 238 5.81 -19.89 0.85
CA ILE A 238 6.44 -19.11 1.92
C ILE A 238 7.90 -19.54 2.18
N GLY A 239 8.26 -20.75 1.75
CA GLY A 239 9.57 -21.38 1.94
C GLY A 239 9.66 -22.16 3.25
N SER A 240 10.42 -23.25 3.23
CA SER A 240 10.54 -24.21 4.33
C SER A 240 10.95 -23.58 5.68
N ARG A 241 11.84 -22.57 5.67
CA ARG A 241 12.26 -21.86 6.88
C ARG A 241 11.11 -21.10 7.53
N ALA A 242 10.34 -20.34 6.73
CA ALA A 242 9.19 -19.60 7.23
C ALA A 242 8.07 -20.56 7.66
N ALA A 243 7.83 -21.63 6.89
CA ALA A 243 6.88 -22.67 7.25
C ALA A 243 7.20 -23.33 8.59
N SER A 244 8.47 -23.69 8.83
CA SER A 244 8.92 -24.23 10.12
C SER A 244 8.65 -23.28 11.28
N LEU A 245 8.85 -21.98 11.08
CA LEU A 245 8.55 -20.97 12.09
C LEU A 245 7.05 -20.84 12.35
N VAL A 246 6.23 -20.78 11.30
CA VAL A 246 4.76 -20.72 11.41
C VAL A 246 4.24 -21.93 12.17
N MET A 247 4.69 -23.14 11.82
CA MET A 247 4.31 -24.38 12.51
C MET A 247 4.76 -24.38 13.98
N LYS A 248 5.97 -23.89 14.27
CA LYS A 248 6.46 -23.75 15.65
C LYS A 248 5.54 -22.83 16.46
N ILE A 249 5.22 -21.65 15.94
CA ILE A 249 4.34 -20.70 16.62
C ILE A 249 2.92 -21.28 16.79
N GLN A 250 2.41 -21.98 15.77
CA GLN A 250 1.12 -22.68 15.85
C GLN A 250 1.12 -23.70 16.99
N ASN A 251 2.16 -24.53 17.12
CA ASN A 251 2.30 -25.51 18.20
C ASN A 251 2.41 -24.86 19.59
N GLU A 252 3.25 -23.83 19.73
CA GLU A 252 3.39 -23.10 21.00
C GLU A 252 2.07 -22.42 21.42
N SER A 253 1.32 -21.87 20.46
CA SER A 253 0.00 -21.27 20.71
C SER A 253 -1.05 -22.32 21.13
N ASN A 254 -0.97 -23.54 20.58
CA ASN A 254 -1.82 -24.66 20.96
C ASN A 254 -1.54 -25.13 22.37
N GLU A 255 -0.27 -25.33 22.71
CA GLU A 255 0.13 -25.71 24.06
C GLU A 255 -0.30 -24.67 25.08
N TRP A 256 -0.12 -23.38 24.77
CA TRP A 256 -0.57 -22.30 25.64
C TRP A 256 -2.08 -22.37 25.87
N LEU A 257 -2.88 -22.53 24.81
CA LEU A 257 -4.33 -22.62 24.91
C LEU A 257 -4.80 -23.80 25.77
N LEU A 258 -4.12 -24.94 25.67
CA LEU A 258 -4.41 -26.13 26.49
C LEU A 258 -4.09 -25.92 27.98
N ARG A 259 -3.10 -25.08 28.31
CA ARG A 259 -2.71 -24.77 29.70
C ARG A 259 -3.61 -23.72 30.37
N GLN A 260 -4.38 -22.95 29.62
CA GLN A 260 -5.27 -21.93 30.19
C GLN A 260 -6.54 -22.55 30.77
N SER A 261 -6.76 -22.38 32.08
CA SER A 261 -8.02 -22.69 32.75
C SER A 261 -8.46 -21.48 33.60
N PRO A 262 -9.62 -20.87 33.34
CA PRO A 262 -10.57 -21.20 32.26
C PRO A 262 -10.02 -20.87 30.87
N ARG A 263 -10.60 -21.50 29.82
CA ARG A 263 -10.23 -21.19 28.44
C ARG A 263 -10.47 -19.68 28.17
N PRO A 264 -9.51 -18.99 27.55
CA PRO A 264 -9.62 -17.57 27.27
C PRO A 264 -10.77 -17.32 26.28
N GLN A 265 -11.54 -16.25 26.50
CA GLN A 265 -12.66 -15.88 25.62
C GLN A 265 -12.23 -15.66 24.16
N ASN A 266 -10.99 -15.19 23.94
CA ASN A 266 -10.46 -14.88 22.62
C ASN A 266 -9.65 -16.04 22.00
N GLY A 267 -9.69 -17.25 22.57
CA GLY A 267 -8.96 -18.41 22.06
C GLY A 267 -7.45 -18.13 21.89
N ARG A 268 -6.87 -18.55 20.76
CA ARG A 268 -5.45 -18.32 20.42
C ARG A 268 -5.09 -16.85 20.19
N GLN A 269 -6.07 -15.95 20.02
CA GLN A 269 -5.79 -14.54 19.77
C GLN A 269 -5.12 -13.84 20.96
N GLY A 270 -5.26 -14.42 22.16
CA GLY A 270 -4.62 -13.94 23.38
C GLY A 270 -3.18 -14.44 23.60
N TYR A 271 -2.61 -15.24 22.69
CA TYR A 271 -1.25 -15.77 22.85
C TYR A 271 -0.21 -14.62 22.83
N PRO A 272 0.48 -14.34 23.96
CA PRO A 272 1.27 -13.12 24.13
C PRO A 272 2.58 -13.12 23.32
N ASP A 273 3.16 -14.29 23.06
CA ASP A 273 4.50 -14.40 22.48
C ASP A 273 4.50 -14.50 20.95
N PHE A 274 3.31 -14.41 20.33
CA PHE A 274 3.15 -14.51 18.88
C PHE A 274 4.11 -13.56 18.14
N TRP A 275 4.03 -12.27 18.48
CA TRP A 275 4.79 -11.22 17.83
C TRP A 275 6.28 -11.29 18.14
N TYR A 276 6.66 -11.81 19.30
CA TYR A 276 8.06 -12.07 19.62
C TYR A 276 8.63 -13.15 18.70
N GLY A 277 7.90 -14.25 18.49
CA GLY A 277 8.30 -15.32 17.56
C GLY A 277 8.43 -14.84 16.12
N VAL A 278 7.46 -14.08 15.62
CA VAL A 278 7.50 -13.52 14.26
C VAL A 278 8.64 -12.52 14.09
N THR A 279 8.76 -11.56 15.00
CA THR A 279 9.77 -10.50 14.88
C THR A 279 11.19 -11.03 15.05
N SER A 280 11.42 -12.02 15.92
CA SER A 280 12.74 -12.65 16.12
C SER A 280 13.10 -13.65 15.03
N GLY A 281 12.13 -14.46 14.56
CA GLY A 281 12.34 -15.48 13.55
C GLY A 281 12.46 -14.93 12.13
N LEU A 282 11.74 -13.85 11.82
CA LEU A 282 11.72 -13.22 10.49
C LEU A 282 12.50 -11.91 10.43
N VAL A 283 13.37 -11.60 11.41
CA VAL A 283 14.14 -10.33 11.45
C VAL A 283 14.70 -9.98 10.08
N HIS A 284 15.29 -10.93 9.35
CA HIS A 284 15.91 -10.65 8.06
C HIS A 284 14.91 -10.27 6.97
N GLU A 285 13.70 -10.81 7.01
CA GLU A 285 12.66 -10.63 5.97
C GLU A 285 11.85 -9.35 6.15
N LEU A 286 11.83 -8.80 7.37
CA LEU A 286 11.11 -7.56 7.68
C LEU A 286 11.77 -6.29 7.10
N GLY A 287 12.88 -6.40 6.36
CA GLY A 287 13.37 -5.35 5.46
C GLY A 287 13.61 -3.95 6.06
N LYS A 288 13.28 -2.90 5.29
CA LYS A 288 13.44 -1.49 5.69
C LYS A 288 12.40 -1.04 6.73
N ASP A 289 11.27 -1.74 6.84
CA ASP A 289 10.12 -1.32 7.65
C ASP A 289 10.14 -1.87 9.10
N LYS A 290 11.28 -2.44 9.53
CA LYS A 290 11.44 -3.08 10.86
C LYS A 290 11.18 -2.16 12.05
N THR A 291 11.56 -0.89 11.93
CA THR A 291 11.42 0.11 12.99
C THR A 291 9.96 0.37 13.31
N TRP A 292 9.09 0.34 12.31
CA TRP A 292 7.66 0.57 12.45
C TRP A 292 6.94 -0.60 13.14
N LEU A 293 7.31 -1.86 12.84
CA LEU A 293 6.66 -3.02 13.46
C LEU A 293 6.88 -3.15 14.96
N ARG A 294 8.01 -2.66 15.50
CA ARG A 294 8.33 -2.78 16.92
C ARG A 294 7.41 -1.96 17.84
N SER A 295 6.72 -0.96 17.32
CA SER A 295 5.83 -0.10 18.11
C SER A 295 4.39 -0.62 18.18
N LEU A 296 4.03 -1.64 17.38
CA LEU A 296 2.66 -2.11 17.25
C LEU A 296 2.40 -3.30 18.16
N LYS A 297 1.36 -3.20 19.00
CA LYS A 297 0.94 -4.30 19.89
C LYS A 297 0.28 -5.46 19.14
N SER A 298 -0.38 -5.16 18.02
CA SER A 298 -1.00 -6.14 17.12
C SER A 298 -1.35 -5.44 15.80
N PRO A 299 -0.44 -5.36 14.82
CA PRO A 299 -0.66 -4.61 13.58
C PRO A 299 -1.72 -5.20 12.63
N CYS A 300 -2.28 -6.37 12.94
CA CYS A 300 -3.10 -7.15 12.00
C CYS A 300 -4.59 -7.25 12.37
N VAL A 301 -5.02 -6.52 13.41
CA VAL A 301 -6.39 -6.52 13.98
C VAL A 301 -6.91 -5.10 14.06
#